data_AF-A0A819T577-F1
#
_entry.id   AF-A0A819T577-F1
#
_cell.length_a   1.000
_cell.length_b   1.000
_cell.length_c   1.000
_cell.angle_alpha   90.00
_cell.angle_beta   90.00
_cell.angle_gamma   90.00
#
_symmetry.space_group_name_H-M   'P 1'
#
loop_
_entity.id
_entity.type
_entity.pdbx_description
1 polymer ?
#
loop_
_entity_poly.entity_id
_entity_poly.type
_entity_poly.pdbx_seq_one_letter_code
_entity_poly.pdbx_strand_id
1 'polypeptide(L)'
;MVAITRATLARQLSSSNTTRTTRTIVSSAIRKKYTKKKKRTVKQRTSSKKRTVKQRTSSSTTSPPLQQYNEVAGKSNIIDANEYDRYGNPTGREYDLGRDGAFMGFNILIGQFYSFDMQKPIDALKIKGFQVKHITTEDECITELASNLYQIAWIISSTQIRNSKFISALTAFHSAGGAIFLFADNTPYVCHVSEFLRTKFGITVEGNYYGGKTMTYKENGYLQAGNFGQHEIFTGITNLYEGITI
;
A
#
# COMPACT_ATOMS: atom_id res chain seq x y z
N MET A 1 1.82 -8.35 -9.67
CA MET A 1 2.00 -7.21 -8.73
C MET A 1 0.81 -7.16 -7.79
N VAL A 2 1.01 -7.19 -6.47
CA VAL A 2 -0.09 -7.06 -5.49
C VAL A 2 0.08 -5.75 -4.72
N ALA A 3 -0.78 -4.77 -5.01
CA ALA A 3 -0.87 -3.51 -4.27
C ALA A 3 -1.99 -3.62 -3.24
N ILE A 4 -1.67 -3.49 -1.94
CA ILE A 4 -2.66 -3.53 -0.86
C ILE A 4 -2.83 -2.11 -0.32
N THR A 5 -3.86 -1.42 -0.81
CA THR A 5 -4.26 -0.10 -0.32
C THR A 5 -5.54 -0.21 0.49
N ARG A 6 -5.65 0.58 1.56
CA ARG A 6 -6.67 0.40 2.60
C ARG A 6 -8.07 0.80 2.13
N ALA A 7 -8.99 -0.16 2.04
CA ALA A 7 -10.41 0.11 1.82
C ALA A 7 -11.06 0.70 3.10
N THR A 8 -11.77 1.81 2.96
CA THR A 8 -12.49 2.47 4.06
C THR A 8 -13.82 1.77 4.30
N LEU A 9 -13.90 0.95 5.35
CA LEU A 9 -15.13 0.25 5.75
C LEU A 9 -16.17 1.24 6.34
N ALA A 10 -17.11 1.67 5.50
CA ALA A 10 -18.32 2.35 5.94
C ALA A 10 -19.24 1.36 6.67
N ARG A 11 -19.63 1.69 7.91
CA ARG A 11 -20.71 0.98 8.62
C ARG A 11 -22.04 1.30 7.94
N GLN A 12 -22.80 0.25 7.58
CA GLN A 12 -24.26 0.35 7.53
C GLN A 12 -24.89 -0.47 8.66
N LEU A 13 -25.97 0.08 9.21
CA LEU A 13 -26.71 -0.47 10.34
C LEU A 13 -27.85 -1.39 9.89
N SER A 14 -28.37 -2.14 10.84
CA SER A 14 -29.26 -3.29 10.69
C SER A 14 -30.74 -2.99 10.43
N SER A 15 -31.39 -3.87 9.66
CA SER A 15 -32.77 -4.36 9.84
C SER A 15 -32.90 -5.69 9.08
N SER A 16 -33.71 -6.69 9.45
CA SER A 16 -34.39 -7.03 10.71
C SER A 16 -34.92 -8.47 10.63
N ASN A 17 -34.92 -9.21 11.75
CA ASN A 17 -35.74 -10.39 12.09
C ASN A 17 -36.01 -11.51 11.05
N THR A 18 -35.68 -12.76 11.42
CA THR A 18 -36.65 -13.87 11.48
C THR A 18 -36.19 -14.95 12.48
N THR A 19 -37.15 -15.51 13.21
CA THR A 19 -36.97 -16.36 14.40
C THR A 19 -36.83 -17.84 14.06
N ARG A 20 -35.95 -18.59 14.74
CA ARG A 20 -36.32 -19.93 15.27
C ARG A 20 -35.46 -20.40 16.45
N THR A 21 -36.08 -21.26 17.25
CA THR A 21 -35.72 -21.57 18.64
C THR A 21 -35.05 -22.93 18.78
N THR A 22 -34.00 -23.03 19.60
CA THR A 22 -33.74 -24.22 20.44
C THR A 22 -33.06 -23.82 21.74
N ARG A 23 -33.47 -24.42 22.85
CA ARG A 23 -32.93 -24.20 24.21
C ARG A 23 -31.81 -25.21 24.50
N THR A 24 -30.73 -24.76 25.15
CA THR A 24 -30.04 -25.55 26.19
C THR A 24 -29.63 -24.62 27.33
N ILE A 25 -29.80 -25.09 28.57
CA ILE A 25 -29.58 -24.33 29.81
C ILE A 25 -28.20 -24.70 30.38
N VAL A 26 -27.38 -23.70 30.73
CA VAL A 26 -26.36 -23.85 31.79
C VAL A 26 -26.33 -22.59 32.65
N SER A 27 -26.33 -22.79 33.96
CA SER A 27 -26.38 -21.76 34.99
C SER A 27 -25.00 -21.23 35.38
N SER A 28 -24.88 -19.92 35.63
CA SER A 28 -23.97 -19.41 36.67
C SER A 28 -24.46 -18.08 37.23
N ALA A 29 -24.35 -17.92 38.55
CA ALA A 29 -24.87 -16.76 39.27
C ALA A 29 -23.77 -15.73 39.53
N ILE A 30 -24.05 -14.43 39.31
CA ILE A 30 -23.16 -13.33 39.73
C ILE A 30 -23.94 -12.33 40.60
N ARG A 31 -23.34 -12.02 41.76
CA ARG A 31 -23.93 -11.21 42.84
C ARG A 31 -24.12 -9.74 42.47
N LYS A 32 -25.20 -9.16 43.01
CA LYS A 32 -25.45 -7.70 43.10
C LYS A 32 -24.24 -6.98 43.71
N LYS A 33 -23.74 -5.91 43.08
CA LYS A 33 -22.85 -4.93 43.73
C LYS A 33 -23.67 -3.71 44.18
N TYR A 34 -23.59 -3.41 45.47
CA TYR A 34 -24.23 -2.26 46.09
C TYR A 34 -23.50 -0.95 45.76
N THR A 35 -24.26 0.14 45.70
CA THR A 35 -23.75 1.51 45.56
C THR A 35 -23.25 2.06 46.90
N LYS A 36 -22.18 2.86 46.89
CA LYS A 36 -21.97 3.89 47.92
C LYS A 36 -21.13 5.07 47.43
N LYS A 37 -21.79 6.22 47.32
CA LYS A 37 -21.25 7.52 46.90
C LYS A 37 -20.54 8.15 48.11
N LYS A 38 -19.26 8.53 48.00
CA LYS A 38 -18.55 9.24 49.10
C LYS A 38 -17.98 10.56 48.58
N LYS A 39 -18.54 11.68 49.07
CA LYS A 39 -18.02 13.03 48.81
C LYS A 39 -16.67 13.22 49.52
N ARG A 40 -15.75 13.93 48.86
CA ARG A 40 -14.61 14.62 49.49
C ARG A 40 -14.37 15.93 48.74
N THR A 41 -14.09 16.99 49.48
CA THR A 41 -13.91 18.39 49.03
C THR A 41 -12.68 18.97 49.74
N VAL A 42 -12.20 20.18 49.37
CA VAL A 42 -11.11 20.97 50.03
C VAL A 42 -9.70 20.47 49.62
N LYS A 43 -8.64 21.26 49.33
CA LYS A 43 -8.30 22.68 48.98
C LYS A 43 -6.82 22.64 48.44
N GLN A 44 -6.14 23.62 47.84
CA GLN A 44 -6.39 24.90 47.11
C GLN A 44 -5.00 25.43 46.64
N ARG A 45 -4.92 26.30 45.60
CA ARG A 45 -3.67 26.89 45.00
C ARG A 45 -2.87 25.87 44.14
N THR A 46 -2.10 26.25 43.12
CA THR A 46 -1.29 27.47 42.88
C THR A 46 -1.47 28.12 41.49
N SER A 47 -0.77 29.23 41.27
CA SER A 47 -0.94 30.18 40.17
C SER A 47 0.03 30.00 38.98
N SER A 48 -0.31 30.67 37.87
CA SER A 48 0.60 31.32 36.92
C SER A 48 1.65 30.48 36.15
N LYS A 49 1.42 30.34 34.83
CA LYS A 49 2.15 31.12 33.80
C LYS A 49 1.52 30.96 32.42
N LYS A 50 1.04 32.07 31.84
CA LYS A 50 0.60 32.14 30.43
C LYS A 50 1.87 32.02 29.55
N ARG A 51 2.05 30.88 28.88
CA ARG A 51 3.18 30.65 27.97
C ARG A 51 2.66 30.79 26.54
N THR A 52 2.91 31.94 25.92
CA THR A 52 2.49 32.22 24.55
C THR A 52 3.23 31.32 23.58
N VAL A 53 2.60 30.21 23.18
CA VAL A 53 3.09 29.36 22.10
C VAL A 53 2.83 30.09 20.79
N LYS A 54 3.89 30.61 20.15
CA LYS A 54 3.81 30.99 18.73
C LYS A 54 3.45 29.73 17.94
N GLN A 55 2.22 29.64 17.46
CA GLN A 55 1.84 28.61 16.49
C GLN A 55 2.74 28.78 15.27
N ARG A 56 3.60 27.78 15.05
CA ARG A 56 4.34 27.64 13.81
C ARG A 56 3.30 27.21 12.77
N THR A 57 2.89 28.14 11.91
CA THR A 57 1.97 27.87 10.80
C THR A 57 2.66 26.92 9.82
N SER A 58 2.46 25.62 10.01
CA SER A 58 2.72 24.63 8.98
C SER A 58 1.69 24.86 7.87
N SER A 59 2.09 25.59 6.83
CA SER A 59 1.36 25.66 5.57
C SER A 59 1.41 24.27 4.92
N SER A 60 0.47 23.42 5.30
CA SER A 60 0.19 22.17 4.61
C SER A 60 -0.44 22.51 3.27
N THR A 61 0.39 22.77 2.27
CA THR A 61 -0.02 22.94 0.88
C THR A 61 -0.38 21.56 0.32
N THR A 62 -1.44 20.94 0.85
CA THR A 62 -2.14 19.83 0.21
C THR A 62 -2.81 20.41 -1.03
N SER A 63 -2.10 20.36 -2.15
CA SER A 63 -2.66 20.54 -3.49
C SER A 63 -3.86 19.58 -3.66
N PRO A 64 -4.92 19.99 -4.37
CA PRO A 64 -6.07 19.10 -4.59
C PRO A 64 -5.64 17.79 -5.27
N PRO A 65 -6.30 16.65 -5.00
CA PRO A 65 -5.94 15.35 -5.61
C PRO A 65 -5.83 15.37 -7.13
N LEU A 66 -6.64 16.21 -7.81
CA LEU A 66 -6.64 16.41 -9.25
C LEU A 66 -5.35 17.03 -9.81
N GLN A 67 -4.49 17.63 -8.97
CA GLN A 67 -3.26 18.28 -9.41
C GLN A 67 -2.06 17.31 -9.51
N GLN A 68 -2.22 16.05 -9.08
CA GLN A 68 -1.14 15.06 -9.08
C GLN A 68 -1.07 14.22 -10.36
N TYR A 69 -2.16 14.14 -11.13
CA TYR A 69 -2.25 13.24 -12.29
C TYR A 69 -2.32 13.98 -13.62
N ASN A 70 -1.81 13.35 -14.69
CA ASN A 70 -1.92 13.85 -16.05
C ASN A 70 -3.38 13.80 -16.54
N GLU A 71 -3.71 14.53 -17.60
CA GLU A 71 -5.08 14.60 -18.17
C GLU A 71 -5.52 13.29 -18.85
N VAL A 72 -4.60 12.35 -19.00
CA VAL A 72 -4.84 10.99 -19.49
C VAL A 72 -5.08 9.97 -18.37
N ALA A 73 -5.08 10.39 -17.10
CA ALA A 73 -5.29 9.49 -15.96
C ALA A 73 -6.49 8.56 -16.15
N GLY A 74 -6.26 7.25 -16.02
CA GLY A 74 -7.27 6.24 -16.25
C GLY A 74 -7.60 5.99 -17.72
N LYS A 75 -6.71 6.32 -18.68
CA LYS A 75 -6.80 5.96 -20.10
C LYS A 75 -5.64 5.04 -20.50
N SER A 76 -5.97 3.82 -20.91
CA SER A 76 -4.96 2.83 -21.35
C SER A 76 -4.69 2.87 -22.85
N ASN A 77 -5.70 3.20 -23.67
CA ASN A 77 -5.59 3.33 -25.11
C ASN A 77 -5.57 4.82 -25.50
N ILE A 78 -4.37 5.41 -25.58
CA ILE A 78 -4.15 6.82 -25.95
C ILE A 78 -3.79 6.85 -27.44
N ILE A 79 -4.78 7.11 -28.29
CA ILE A 79 -4.66 7.03 -29.76
C ILE A 79 -4.08 8.29 -30.42
N ASP A 80 -4.05 9.38 -29.66
CA ASP A 80 -3.57 10.72 -30.03
C ASP A 80 -2.12 10.97 -29.57
N ALA A 81 -1.39 9.91 -29.21
CA ALA A 81 0.02 10.02 -28.83
C ALA A 81 0.91 10.34 -30.04
N ASN A 82 1.91 11.20 -29.84
CA ASN A 82 2.85 11.62 -30.90
C ASN A 82 3.72 10.45 -31.41
N GLU A 83 4.17 9.60 -30.48
CA GLU A 83 5.03 8.46 -30.76
C GLU A 83 4.61 7.26 -29.90
N TYR A 84 4.92 6.05 -30.39
CA TYR A 84 4.68 4.79 -29.68
C TYR A 84 5.96 3.96 -29.65
N ASP A 85 6.15 3.18 -28.58
CA ASP A 85 7.23 2.22 -28.48
C ASP A 85 7.00 1.00 -29.42
N ARG A 86 7.99 0.11 -29.49
CA ARG A 86 7.90 -1.13 -30.29
C ARG A 86 6.82 -2.12 -29.82
N TYR A 87 6.12 -1.83 -28.74
CA TYR A 87 5.03 -2.62 -28.16
C TYR A 87 3.67 -1.92 -28.30
N GLY A 88 3.61 -0.73 -28.92
CA GLY A 88 2.38 0.04 -29.10
C GLY A 88 1.92 0.79 -27.85
N ASN A 89 2.81 1.02 -26.87
CA ASN A 89 2.54 1.92 -25.76
C ASN A 89 2.94 3.36 -26.14
N PRO A 90 2.17 4.39 -25.79
CA PRO A 90 2.52 5.79 -26.04
C PRO A 90 3.85 6.17 -25.34
N THR A 91 4.73 6.87 -26.06
CA THR A 91 6.04 7.32 -25.56
C THR A 91 5.97 8.77 -25.11
N GLY A 92 6.14 9.03 -23.81
CA GLY A 92 6.14 10.38 -23.24
C GLY A 92 5.73 10.38 -21.76
N ARG A 93 6.19 11.38 -20.98
CA ARG A 93 5.88 11.51 -19.55
C ARG A 93 4.51 12.12 -19.28
N GLU A 94 3.96 12.79 -20.29
CA GLU A 94 2.59 13.27 -20.39
C GLU A 94 1.56 12.13 -20.47
N TYR A 95 2.00 10.93 -20.89
CA TYR A 95 1.16 9.75 -21.01
C TYR A 95 1.19 8.85 -19.76
N ASP A 96 2.05 9.14 -18.77
CA ASP A 96 2.06 8.48 -17.45
C ASP A 96 0.79 8.82 -16.64
N LEU A 97 0.52 8.07 -15.57
CA LEU A 97 -0.52 8.45 -14.58
C LEU A 97 -0.18 9.77 -13.87
N GLY A 98 1.02 9.89 -13.32
CA GLY A 98 1.43 11.01 -12.46
C GLY A 98 2.14 12.14 -13.22
N ARG A 99 1.86 13.40 -12.86
CA ARG A 99 2.66 14.54 -13.30
C ARG A 99 4.06 14.46 -12.68
N ASP A 100 5.04 15.07 -13.34
CA ASP A 100 6.37 15.22 -12.77
C ASP A 100 6.33 16.14 -11.54
N GLY A 101 7.09 15.80 -10.50
CA GLY A 101 7.06 16.49 -9.20
C GLY A 101 5.77 16.33 -8.37
N ALA A 102 4.74 15.63 -8.86
CA ALA A 102 3.43 15.49 -8.19
C ALA A 102 3.49 14.93 -6.76
N PHE A 103 4.51 14.14 -6.45
CA PHE A 103 4.67 13.44 -5.19
C PHE A 103 5.85 13.97 -4.35
N MET A 104 6.24 15.23 -4.55
CA MET A 104 7.18 15.92 -3.67
C MET A 104 6.73 15.85 -2.20
N GLY A 105 7.64 15.41 -1.35
CA GLY A 105 7.40 15.21 0.09
C GLY A 105 6.93 13.80 0.48
N PHE A 106 6.72 12.90 -0.49
CA PHE A 106 6.52 11.47 -0.23
C PHE A 106 7.83 10.70 -0.34
N ASN A 107 8.08 9.85 0.64
CA ASN A 107 9.30 9.06 0.78
C ASN A 107 8.98 7.57 0.58
N ILE A 108 9.71 6.93 -0.33
CA ILE A 108 9.63 5.50 -0.64
C ILE A 108 10.89 4.79 -0.14
N LEU A 109 10.71 3.74 0.65
CA LEU A 109 11.74 2.76 0.96
C LEU A 109 11.65 1.60 -0.04
N ILE A 110 12.74 1.24 -0.70
CA ILE A 110 12.84 0.07 -1.57
C ILE A 110 13.82 -0.92 -0.96
N GLY A 111 13.31 -2.06 -0.51
CA GLY A 111 14.10 -3.22 -0.08
C GLY A 111 14.24 -4.23 -1.21
N GLN A 112 15.43 -4.32 -1.80
CA GLN A 112 15.76 -5.25 -2.88
C GLN A 112 16.61 -6.41 -2.37
N PHE A 113 16.00 -7.59 -2.18
CA PHE A 113 16.69 -8.74 -1.57
C PHE A 113 17.21 -9.78 -2.57
N TYR A 114 17.09 -9.53 -3.89
CA TYR A 114 17.84 -10.22 -4.95
C TYR A 114 18.28 -9.23 -6.03
N SER A 115 19.44 -9.48 -6.64
CA SER A 115 20.12 -8.49 -7.49
C SER A 115 19.57 -8.41 -8.91
N PHE A 116 19.23 -7.19 -9.34
CA PHE A 116 18.95 -6.76 -10.71
C PHE A 116 19.01 -5.22 -10.77
N ASP A 117 19.01 -4.62 -11.96
CA ASP A 117 19.08 -3.16 -12.10
C ASP A 117 17.77 -2.45 -11.70
N MET A 118 17.85 -1.63 -10.66
CA MET A 118 16.75 -0.77 -10.18
C MET A 118 16.92 0.71 -10.55
N GLN A 119 17.98 1.10 -11.29
CA GLN A 119 18.28 2.50 -11.59
C GLN A 119 17.13 3.18 -12.35
N LYS A 120 16.63 2.56 -13.43
CA LYS A 120 15.53 3.14 -14.24
C LYS A 120 14.22 3.30 -13.44
N PRO A 121 13.71 2.30 -12.70
CA PRO A 121 12.57 2.49 -11.79
C PRO A 121 12.78 3.60 -10.76
N ILE A 122 13.96 3.66 -10.14
CA ILE A 122 14.29 4.67 -9.12
C ILE A 122 14.29 6.08 -9.72
N ASP A 123 14.86 6.27 -10.90
CA ASP A 123 14.91 7.59 -11.53
C ASP A 123 13.54 8.03 -12.05
N ALA A 124 12.70 7.11 -12.55
CA ALA A 124 11.30 7.40 -12.88
C ALA A 124 10.53 7.89 -11.64
N LEU A 125 10.68 7.24 -10.48
CA LEU A 125 10.08 7.68 -9.22
C LEU A 125 10.56 9.08 -8.78
N LYS A 126 11.87 9.37 -8.90
CA LYS A 126 12.44 10.69 -8.60
C LYS A 126 11.88 11.79 -9.51
N ILE A 127 11.70 11.51 -10.81
CA ILE A 127 11.09 12.45 -11.77
C ILE A 127 9.66 12.81 -11.35
N LYS A 128 8.89 11.84 -10.83
CA LYS A 128 7.55 12.08 -10.25
C LYS A 128 7.57 12.76 -8.87
N GLY A 129 8.75 13.05 -8.32
CA GLY A 129 8.96 13.84 -7.09
C GLY A 129 9.19 13.03 -5.82
N PHE A 130 9.17 11.70 -5.88
CA PHE A 130 9.42 10.85 -4.71
C PHE A 130 10.88 10.95 -4.23
N GLN A 131 11.09 10.97 -2.92
CA GLN A 131 12.40 10.71 -2.34
C GLN A 131 12.54 9.19 -2.16
N VAL A 132 13.54 8.58 -2.80
CA VAL A 132 13.69 7.12 -2.82
C VAL A 132 14.95 6.70 -2.08
N LYS A 133 14.79 5.94 -1.00
CA LYS A 133 15.88 5.22 -0.33
C LYS A 133 15.88 3.78 -0.86
N HIS A 134 16.96 3.40 -1.55
CA HIS A 134 17.18 2.04 -1.99
C HIS A 134 18.18 1.34 -1.07
N ILE A 135 17.87 0.11 -0.63
CA ILE A 135 18.67 -0.72 0.26
C ILE A 135 18.58 -2.20 -0.14
N THR A 136 19.60 -2.97 0.19
CA THR A 136 19.73 -4.39 -0.21
C THR A 136 19.82 -5.37 0.94
N THR A 137 19.75 -4.89 2.20
CA THR A 137 19.82 -5.73 3.41
C THR A 137 18.54 -5.65 4.25
N GLU A 138 18.16 -6.77 4.87
CA GLU A 138 17.00 -6.84 5.74
C GLU A 138 17.18 -6.00 7.02
N ASP A 139 18.41 -5.88 7.53
CA ASP A 139 18.74 -5.13 8.75
C ASP A 139 18.59 -3.61 8.55
N GLU A 140 19.05 -3.08 7.43
CA GLU A 140 18.76 -1.69 7.04
C GLU A 140 17.26 -1.50 6.85
N CYS A 141 16.55 -2.46 6.24
CA CYS A 141 15.12 -2.34 6.00
C CYS A 141 14.33 -2.28 7.31
N ILE A 142 14.64 -3.13 8.28
CA ILE A 142 14.03 -3.10 9.62
C ILE A 142 14.28 -1.74 10.30
N THR A 143 15.48 -1.19 10.15
CA THR A 143 15.86 0.12 10.72
C THR A 143 15.09 1.27 10.07
N GLU A 144 15.06 1.31 8.74
CA GLU A 144 14.39 2.35 7.94
C GLU A 144 12.85 2.27 8.08
N LEU A 145 12.25 1.08 8.15
CA LEU A 145 10.82 0.89 8.45
C LEU A 145 10.41 1.46 9.82
N ALA A 146 11.31 1.41 10.82
CA ALA A 146 11.07 1.95 12.15
C ALA A 146 11.29 3.47 12.27
N SER A 147 11.87 4.12 11.25
CA SER A 147 12.24 5.54 11.27
C SER A 147 11.05 6.51 11.27
N ASN A 148 9.86 6.06 10.81
CA ASN A 148 8.69 6.88 10.48
C ASN A 148 8.92 7.92 9.36
N LEU A 149 10.03 7.84 8.62
CA LEU A 149 10.32 8.75 7.50
C LEU A 149 9.54 8.41 6.23
N TYR A 150 9.22 7.13 6.01
CA TYR A 150 8.62 6.61 4.78
C TYR A 150 7.10 6.44 4.90
N GLN A 151 6.40 6.70 3.80
CA GLN A 151 4.96 6.47 3.68
C GLN A 151 4.66 5.20 2.88
N ILE A 152 5.62 4.76 2.06
CA ILE A 152 5.50 3.64 1.14
C ILE A 152 6.75 2.75 1.27
N ALA A 153 6.56 1.44 1.37
CA ALA A 153 7.63 0.45 1.28
C ALA A 153 7.40 -0.48 0.07
N TRP A 154 8.41 -0.65 -0.77
CA TRP A 154 8.46 -1.67 -1.83
C TRP A 154 9.36 -2.80 -1.35
N ILE A 155 8.79 -3.99 -1.23
CA ILE A 155 9.49 -5.19 -0.76
C ILE A 155 9.64 -6.15 -1.93
N ILE A 156 10.87 -6.34 -2.38
CA ILE A 156 11.24 -7.19 -3.51
C ILE A 156 11.91 -8.45 -2.96
N SER A 157 11.20 -9.57 -3.05
CA SER A 157 11.49 -10.78 -2.29
C SER A 157 12.68 -11.59 -2.80
N SER A 158 13.53 -12.05 -1.88
CA SER A 158 14.52 -13.10 -2.12
C SER A 158 13.95 -14.52 -1.93
N THR A 159 14.85 -15.51 -2.04
CA THR A 159 14.64 -16.95 -1.85
C THR A 159 14.61 -17.42 -0.39
N GLN A 160 14.90 -16.51 0.55
CA GLN A 160 14.89 -16.76 1.99
C GLN A 160 14.81 -15.43 2.74
N ILE A 161 14.28 -15.46 3.97
CA ILE A 161 14.36 -14.36 4.94
C ILE A 161 15.51 -14.69 5.90
N ARG A 162 16.45 -13.77 6.10
CA ARG A 162 17.65 -13.96 6.94
C ARG A 162 17.46 -13.43 8.36
N ASN A 163 16.66 -12.38 8.54
CA ASN A 163 16.34 -11.80 9.85
C ASN A 163 14.89 -12.10 10.23
N SER A 164 14.70 -12.89 11.29
CA SER A 164 13.38 -13.27 11.81
C SER A 164 12.52 -12.10 12.30
N LYS A 165 13.09 -10.90 12.49
CA LYS A 165 12.38 -9.66 12.83
C LYS A 165 11.81 -8.94 11.61
N PHE A 166 12.16 -9.33 10.38
CA PHE A 166 11.76 -8.61 9.17
C PHE A 166 10.24 -8.50 9.03
N ILE A 167 9.54 -9.63 9.16
CA ILE A 167 8.08 -9.71 8.95
C ILE A 167 7.30 -8.97 10.05
N SER A 168 7.81 -8.96 11.29
CA SER A 168 7.18 -8.20 12.37
C SER A 168 7.39 -6.69 12.22
N ALA A 169 8.57 -6.25 11.77
CA ALA A 169 8.83 -4.85 11.43
C ALA A 169 7.95 -4.36 10.26
N LEU A 170 7.85 -5.15 9.19
CA LEU A 170 6.99 -4.85 8.04
C LEU A 170 5.50 -4.83 8.41
N THR A 171 5.07 -5.75 9.28
CA THR A 171 3.69 -5.77 9.82
C THR A 171 3.42 -4.55 10.71
N ALA A 172 4.39 -4.09 11.50
CA ALA A 172 4.27 -2.90 12.32
C ALA A 172 4.14 -1.64 11.46
N PHE A 173 4.98 -1.47 10.43
CA PHE A 173 4.92 -0.39 9.45
C PHE A 173 3.54 -0.29 8.77
N HIS A 174 3.02 -1.41 8.26
CA HIS A 174 1.67 -1.47 7.69
C HIS A 174 0.58 -1.11 8.72
N SER A 175 0.72 -1.59 9.94
CA SER A 175 -0.27 -1.36 11.01
C SER A 175 -0.27 0.08 11.53
N ALA A 176 0.86 0.79 11.40
CA ALA A 176 0.97 2.22 11.64
C ALA A 176 0.37 3.08 10.49
N GLY A 177 0.05 2.47 9.34
CA GLY A 177 -0.57 3.13 8.19
C GLY A 177 0.32 3.29 6.96
N GLY A 178 1.55 2.76 6.98
CA GLY A 178 2.42 2.73 5.80
C GLY A 178 1.87 1.82 4.70
N ALA A 179 1.93 2.26 3.45
CA ALA A 179 1.52 1.47 2.29
C ALA A 179 2.63 0.48 1.89
N ILE A 180 2.27 -0.74 1.49
CA ILE A 180 3.24 -1.75 1.04
C ILE A 180 2.90 -2.21 -0.38
N PHE A 181 3.92 -2.21 -1.24
CA PHE A 181 3.92 -2.92 -2.51
C PHE A 181 4.78 -4.17 -2.39
N LEU A 182 4.19 -5.31 -2.73
CA LEU A 182 4.82 -6.62 -2.64
C LEU A 182 5.20 -7.10 -4.03
N PHE A 183 6.51 -7.31 -4.23
CA PHE A 183 7.09 -7.85 -5.44
C PHE A 183 7.71 -9.20 -5.11
N ALA A 184 7.20 -10.23 -5.79
CA ALA A 184 7.77 -11.56 -5.82
C ALA A 184 7.97 -11.94 -7.28
N ASP A 185 8.95 -12.79 -7.52
CA ASP A 185 9.21 -13.42 -8.81
C ASP A 185 8.85 -14.90 -8.75
N ASN A 186 9.11 -15.65 -9.81
CA ASN A 186 8.87 -17.08 -9.88
C ASN A 186 9.53 -17.84 -8.69
N THR A 187 8.95 -18.97 -8.28
CA THR A 187 9.46 -19.76 -7.15
C THR A 187 10.93 -20.16 -7.41
N PRO A 188 11.89 -19.87 -6.50
CA PRO A 188 11.72 -19.61 -5.07
C PRO A 188 11.70 -18.13 -4.60
N TYR A 189 11.67 -17.12 -5.48
CA TYR A 189 11.78 -15.69 -5.12
C TYR A 189 10.49 -15.08 -4.50
N VAL A 190 9.82 -15.82 -3.63
CA VAL A 190 8.49 -15.49 -3.06
C VAL A 190 8.51 -15.25 -1.54
N CYS A 191 9.57 -15.67 -0.83
CA CYS A 191 9.55 -15.86 0.62
C CYS A 191 9.09 -14.66 1.46
N HIS A 192 9.51 -13.44 1.15
CA HIS A 192 9.13 -12.23 1.91
C HIS A 192 7.65 -11.90 1.73
N VAL A 193 7.16 -12.03 0.48
CA VAL A 193 5.76 -11.77 0.12
C VAL A 193 4.86 -12.85 0.72
N SER A 194 5.18 -14.12 0.49
CA SER A 194 4.39 -15.24 1.00
C SER A 194 4.34 -15.26 2.53
N GLU A 195 5.45 -15.00 3.22
CA GLU A 195 5.45 -14.99 4.69
C GLU A 195 4.67 -13.80 5.28
N PHE A 196 4.78 -12.61 4.67
CA PHE A 196 3.99 -11.45 5.09
C PHE A 196 2.50 -11.67 4.85
N LEU A 197 2.10 -12.14 3.66
CA LEU A 197 0.69 -12.39 3.32
C LEU A 197 0.10 -13.52 4.18
N ARG A 198 0.88 -14.58 4.46
CA ARG A 198 0.49 -15.68 5.34
C ARG A 198 0.24 -15.18 6.76
N THR A 199 1.15 -14.35 7.28
CA THR A 199 1.04 -13.75 8.62
C THR A 199 -0.12 -12.76 8.73
N LYS A 200 -0.36 -11.96 7.69
CA LYS A 200 -1.30 -10.83 7.72
C LYS A 200 -2.72 -11.20 7.31
N PHE A 201 -2.88 -12.14 6.38
CA PHE A 201 -4.14 -12.47 5.70
C PHE A 201 -4.41 -13.97 5.54
N GLY A 202 -3.46 -14.85 5.91
CA GLY A 202 -3.61 -16.30 5.73
C GLY A 202 -3.43 -16.79 4.28
N ILE A 203 -2.83 -15.98 3.41
CA ILE A 203 -2.66 -16.26 1.98
C ILE A 203 -1.18 -16.49 1.67
N THR A 204 -0.86 -17.54 0.92
CA THR A 204 0.49 -17.77 0.37
C THR A 204 0.54 -17.46 -1.13
N VAL A 205 1.73 -17.15 -1.62
CA VAL A 205 2.01 -16.91 -3.04
C VAL A 205 2.95 -18.03 -3.51
N GLU A 206 2.49 -18.80 -4.49
CA GLU A 206 3.16 -19.99 -5.03
C GLU A 206 2.90 -20.09 -6.53
N GLY A 207 3.90 -20.49 -7.32
CA GLY A 207 3.72 -20.58 -8.77
C GLY A 207 5.00 -20.48 -9.59
N ASN A 208 4.85 -20.82 -10.86
CA ASN A 208 5.81 -20.69 -11.97
C ASN A 208 5.00 -20.69 -13.30
N TYR A 209 3.86 -19.98 -13.35
CA TYR A 209 2.99 -20.02 -14.51
C TYR A 209 3.65 -19.31 -15.69
N TYR A 210 3.79 -20.00 -16.81
CA TYR A 210 4.40 -19.42 -18.01
C TYR A 210 3.36 -18.60 -18.79
N GLY A 211 3.17 -17.35 -18.36
CA GLY A 211 2.36 -16.37 -19.09
C GLY A 211 2.92 -16.16 -20.48
N GLY A 212 4.15 -15.63 -20.56
CA GLY A 212 4.99 -15.58 -21.76
C GLY A 212 4.38 -14.84 -22.95
N LYS A 213 3.34 -14.03 -22.70
CA LYS A 213 2.47 -13.41 -23.69
C LYS A 213 2.36 -11.92 -23.43
N THR A 214 2.03 -11.19 -24.50
CA THR A 214 1.53 -9.82 -24.38
C THR A 214 0.05 -9.88 -23.99
N MET A 215 -0.29 -9.23 -22.89
CA MET A 215 -1.65 -8.86 -22.53
C MET A 215 -2.00 -7.54 -23.20
N THR A 216 -3.21 -7.42 -23.74
CA THR A 216 -3.68 -6.19 -24.42
C THR A 216 -4.87 -5.59 -23.69
N TYR A 217 -4.92 -4.26 -23.63
CA TYR A 217 -6.07 -3.52 -23.09
C TYR A 217 -7.36 -3.87 -23.86
N LYS A 218 -8.44 -4.11 -23.12
CA LYS A 218 -9.80 -4.13 -23.67
C LYS A 218 -10.79 -3.45 -22.74
N GLU A 219 -11.71 -2.69 -23.32
CA GLU A 219 -12.87 -2.16 -22.60
C GLU A 219 -13.87 -3.29 -22.26
N ASN A 220 -14.12 -4.18 -23.22
CA ASN A 220 -15.04 -5.32 -23.08
C ASN A 220 -14.29 -6.67 -23.16
N GLY A 221 -14.67 -7.62 -22.29
CA GLY A 221 -14.03 -8.94 -22.24
C GLY A 221 -12.67 -8.98 -21.53
N TYR A 222 -12.31 -7.93 -20.79
CA TYR A 222 -11.03 -7.81 -20.07
C TYR A 222 -10.77 -8.88 -18.98
N LEU A 223 -11.79 -9.63 -18.58
CA LEU A 223 -11.67 -10.77 -17.66
C LEU A 223 -11.16 -12.04 -18.34
N GLN A 224 -11.04 -12.05 -19.68
CA GLN A 224 -10.45 -13.17 -20.42
C GLN A 224 -8.93 -13.12 -20.34
N ALA A 225 -8.29 -14.28 -20.18
CA ALA A 225 -6.83 -14.40 -20.14
C ALA A 225 -6.15 -13.71 -21.35
N GLY A 226 -5.00 -13.08 -21.11
CA GLY A 226 -4.31 -12.25 -22.11
C GLY A 226 -4.90 -10.85 -22.33
N ASN A 227 -5.81 -10.38 -21.46
CA ASN A 227 -6.37 -9.03 -21.54
C ASN A 227 -6.38 -8.35 -20.17
N PHE A 228 -6.42 -7.03 -20.15
CA PHE A 228 -6.65 -6.24 -18.93
C PHE A 228 -7.63 -5.09 -19.20
N GLY A 229 -8.29 -4.64 -18.14
CA GLY A 229 -9.36 -3.63 -18.20
C GLY A 229 -8.88 -2.23 -17.86
N GLN A 230 -9.79 -1.26 -17.90
CA GLN A 230 -9.43 0.12 -17.58
C GLN A 230 -9.16 0.29 -16.08
N HIS A 231 -7.98 0.80 -15.72
CA HIS A 231 -7.60 1.15 -14.36
C HIS A 231 -6.58 2.29 -14.36
N GLU A 232 -6.52 3.11 -13.31
CA GLU A 232 -5.56 4.23 -13.22
C GLU A 232 -4.10 3.77 -13.32
N ILE A 233 -3.75 2.62 -12.73
CA ILE A 233 -2.40 2.03 -12.80
C ILE A 233 -1.98 1.60 -14.22
N PHE A 234 -2.94 1.49 -15.16
CA PHE A 234 -2.69 1.15 -16.56
C PHE A 234 -2.77 2.38 -17.48
N THR A 235 -2.71 3.60 -16.92
CA THR A 235 -2.60 4.82 -17.71
C THR A 235 -1.38 4.76 -18.61
N GLY A 236 -1.56 5.01 -19.91
CA GLY A 236 -0.47 4.93 -20.90
C GLY A 236 0.05 3.52 -21.19
N ILE A 237 -0.61 2.47 -20.71
CA ILE A 237 -0.25 1.08 -20.98
C ILE A 237 -1.35 0.46 -21.87
N THR A 238 -1.04 0.25 -23.14
CA THR A 238 -1.90 -0.45 -24.12
C THR A 238 -1.58 -1.95 -24.13
N ASN A 239 -0.29 -2.30 -24.00
CA ASN A 239 0.21 -3.67 -24.05
C ASN A 239 1.22 -3.91 -22.92
N LEU A 240 0.99 -4.98 -22.13
CA LEU A 240 1.81 -5.37 -20.99
C LEU A 240 2.31 -6.80 -21.19
N TYR A 241 3.60 -7.07 -20.95
CA TYR A 241 4.14 -8.42 -21.04
C TYR A 241 3.93 -9.18 -19.72
N GLU A 242 3.27 -10.34 -19.78
CA GLU A 242 2.86 -11.11 -18.60
C GLU A 242 4.05 -11.76 -17.87
N GLY A 243 5.14 -12.09 -18.58
CA GLY A 243 6.32 -12.73 -18.00
C GLY A 243 6.06 -14.16 -17.52
N ILE A 244 6.83 -14.62 -16.53
CA ILE A 244 6.51 -15.81 -15.74
C ILE A 244 5.83 -15.30 -14.47
N THR A 245 4.62 -15.78 -14.18
CA THR A 245 3.78 -15.27 -13.10
C THR A 245 3.62 -16.27 -11.96
N ILE A 246 3.05 -15.75 -10.89
CA ILE A 246 2.66 -16.46 -9.67
C ILE A 246 1.13 -16.36 -9.57
#